data_AF-A0A1M6UKS3-F1
#
_entry.id   AF-A0A1M6UKS3-F1
#
_cell.length_a   1.000
_cell.length_b   1.000
_cell.length_c   1.000
_cell.angle_alpha   90.00
_cell.angle_beta   90.00
_cell.angle_gamma   90.00
#
_symmetry.space_group_name_H-M   'P 1'
#
loop_
_entity.id
_entity.type
_entity.pdbx_description
1 polymer ?
#
loop_
_entity_poly.entity_id
_entity_poly.type
_entity_poly.pdbx_seq_one_letter_code
_entity_poly.pdbx_strand_id
1 'polypeptide(L)'
;MIEEIHRFPRKIRLIETYSFGEPLCNPHLEEMIAIIRQEEIAEKINFTTNGLLFTPKRVDALMVAGVDTIRISLQGLSAEMYDEMCGVNVRFEKFLNNLCYLYEHRGKCKIRMKIADVALKDIPDGEKRFEKCLEI
;
A
#
# COMPACT_ATOMS: atom_id res chain seq x y z
N MET A 1 12.10 19.65 13.62
CA MET A 1 10.96 19.41 12.71
C MET A 1 9.73 18.89 13.45
N ILE A 2 9.85 17.80 14.23
CA ILE A 2 8.75 17.29 15.08
C ILE A 2 8.32 18.33 16.14
N GLU A 3 9.27 18.96 16.84
CA GLU A 3 8.99 20.02 17.82
C GLU A 3 8.16 21.18 17.26
N GLU A 4 8.39 21.56 16.00
CA GLU A 4 7.63 22.61 15.32
C GLU A 4 6.18 22.16 15.03
N ILE A 5 5.98 20.88 14.72
CA ILE A 5 4.64 20.31 14.50
C ILE A 5 3.82 20.33 15.80
N HIS A 6 4.44 20.15 16.96
CA HIS A 6 3.76 20.25 18.25
C HIS A 6 3.34 21.67 18.63
N ARG A 7 3.81 22.71 17.94
CA ARG A 7 3.34 24.08 18.13
C ARG A 7 1.92 24.30 17.58
N PHE A 8 1.46 23.42 16.69
CA PHE A 8 0.08 23.50 16.22
C PHE A 8 -0.90 23.06 17.32
N PRO A 9 -2.02 23.77 17.50
CA PRO A 9 -2.97 23.50 18.60
C PRO A 9 -3.76 22.19 18.42
N ARG A 10 -3.63 21.51 17.28
CA ARG A 10 -4.32 20.26 16.96
C ARG A 10 -3.39 19.34 16.17
N LYS A 11 -3.60 18.03 16.33
CA LYS A 11 -2.95 17.00 15.52
C LYS A 11 -3.27 17.19 14.04
N ILE A 12 -2.37 16.73 13.18
CA ILE A 12 -2.62 16.69 11.75
C ILE A 12 -3.74 15.66 11.50
N ARG A 13 -4.83 16.07 10.87
CA ARG A 13 -5.98 15.17 10.65
C ARG A 13 -5.62 13.92 9.82
N LEU A 14 -4.70 14.07 8.87
CA LEU A 14 -4.27 12.98 7.99
C LEU A 14 -2.88 13.28 7.45
N ILE A 15 -1.98 12.32 7.59
CA ILE A 15 -0.76 12.22 6.80
C ILE A 15 -0.99 11.16 5.74
N GLU A 16 -0.87 11.52 4.47
CA GLU A 16 -0.72 10.53 3.41
C GLU A 16 0.69 10.62 2.83
N THR A 17 1.44 9.52 2.84
CA THR A 17 2.72 9.45 2.14
C THR A 17 2.47 9.07 0.67
N TYR A 18 2.07 10.08 -0.11
CA TYR A 18 2.08 10.04 -1.56
C TYR A 18 2.77 11.32 -2.04
N SER A 19 3.85 11.21 -2.80
CA SER A 19 4.38 12.37 -3.51
C SER A 19 5.28 11.92 -4.65
N PHE A 20 6.47 11.43 -4.32
CA PHE A 20 7.45 10.96 -5.29
C PHE A 20 8.04 9.61 -4.85
N GLY A 21 8.14 8.69 -5.81
CA GLY A 21 8.65 7.35 -5.58
C GLY A 21 7.63 6.38 -4.99
N GLU A 22 8.09 5.15 -4.78
CA GLU A 22 7.33 4.06 -4.17
C GLU A 22 7.66 4.01 -2.66
N PRO A 23 6.69 4.22 -1.74
CA PRO A 23 6.96 4.25 -0.31
C PRO A 23 7.67 3.00 0.21
N LEU A 24 7.33 1.82 -0.32
CA LEU A 24 7.98 0.59 0.08
C LEU A 24 9.46 0.53 -0.34
N CYS A 25 9.94 1.35 -1.28
CA CYS A 25 11.38 1.44 -1.55
C CYS A 25 12.17 2.08 -0.40
N ASN A 26 11.52 2.82 0.50
CA ASN A 26 12.17 3.38 1.69
C ASN A 26 12.26 2.31 2.80
N PRO A 27 13.47 1.90 3.23
CA PRO A 27 13.64 0.91 4.29
C PRO A 27 13.23 1.44 5.69
N HIS A 28 13.04 2.75 5.84
CA HIS A 28 12.63 3.40 7.08
C HIS A 28 11.14 3.74 7.12
N LEU A 29 10.32 3.30 6.15
CA LEU A 29 8.90 3.65 6.10
C LEU A 29 8.17 3.26 7.40
N GLU A 30 8.38 2.03 7.86
CA GLU A 30 7.76 1.47 9.06
C GLU A 30 8.17 2.25 10.32
N GLU A 31 9.45 2.62 10.42
CA GLU A 31 9.99 3.45 11.51
C GLU A 31 9.38 4.85 11.51
N MET A 32 9.29 5.49 10.33
CA MET A 32 8.67 6.80 10.20
C MET A 32 7.21 6.79 10.64
N ILE A 33 6.44 5.76 10.27
CA ILE A 33 5.05 5.59 10.69
C ILE A 33 4.98 5.42 12.21
N ALA A 34 5.86 4.60 12.80
CA ALA A 34 5.91 4.38 14.23
C ALA A 34 6.21 5.69 15.00
N ILE A 35 7.15 6.50 14.52
CA ILE A 35 7.46 7.82 15.12
C ILE A 35 6.23 8.73 15.07
N ILE A 36 5.54 8.84 13.93
CA ILE A 36 4.33 9.66 13.82
C ILE A 36 3.25 9.20 14.79
N ARG A 37 3.12 7.88 15.01
CA ARG A 37 2.17 7.30 15.97
C ARG A 37 2.55 7.58 17.41
N GLN A 38 3.82 7.35 17.78
CA GLN A 38 4.35 7.55 19.14
C GLN A 38 4.31 9.01 19.57
N GLU A 39 4.70 9.92 18.69
CA GLU A 39 4.66 11.37 18.91
C GLU A 39 3.24 11.95 18.74
N GLU A 40 2.23 11.10 18.51
CA GLU A 40 0.84 11.52 18.37
C GLU A 40 0.61 12.65 17.33
N ILE A 41 1.44 12.71 16.29
CA ILE A 41 1.48 13.82 15.32
C ILE A 41 0.22 13.90 14.47
N ALA A 42 -0.34 12.75 14.09
CA ALA A 42 -1.47 12.66 13.18
C ALA A 42 -2.61 11.80 13.73
N GLU A 43 -3.85 12.12 13.37
CA GLU A 43 -5.01 11.25 13.64
C GLU A 43 -4.97 10.02 12.74
N LYS A 44 -4.64 10.19 11.45
CA LYS A 44 -4.57 9.10 10.46
C LYS A 44 -3.26 9.11 9.68
N ILE A 45 -2.75 7.93 9.37
CA ILE A 45 -1.57 7.72 8.54
C ILE A 45 -1.92 6.73 7.44
N ASN A 46 -1.80 7.19 6.20
CA ASN A 46 -2.05 6.39 5.01
C ASN A 46 -0.84 6.43 4.08
N PHE A 47 -0.74 5.43 3.20
CA PHE A 47 0.17 5.52 2.06
C PHE A 47 -0.40 4.82 0.83
N THR A 48 0.14 5.17 -0.34
CA THR A 48 -0.18 4.52 -1.61
C THR A 48 1.04 3.82 -2.17
N THR A 49 0.89 2.55 -2.57
CA THR A 49 1.98 1.69 -3.05
C THR A 49 1.55 0.89 -4.28
N ASN A 50 2.50 0.47 -5.11
CA ASN A 50 2.28 -0.60 -6.10
C ASN A 50 2.20 -2.01 -5.48
N GLY A 51 2.62 -2.16 -4.23
CA GLY A 51 2.57 -3.40 -3.46
C GLY A 51 3.60 -4.47 -3.83
N LEU A 52 4.43 -4.27 -4.86
CA LEU A 52 5.39 -5.27 -5.34
C LEU A 52 6.44 -5.65 -4.29
N LEU A 53 6.74 -4.73 -3.38
CA LEU A 53 7.77 -4.88 -2.34
C LEU A 53 7.23 -5.35 -0.99
N PHE A 54 5.95 -5.75 -0.92
CA PHE A 54 5.45 -6.41 0.28
C PHE A 54 6.15 -7.73 0.52
N THR A 55 6.35 -8.04 1.79
CA THR A 55 6.75 -9.36 2.30
C THR A 55 6.06 -9.54 3.65
N PRO A 56 5.88 -10.78 4.15
CA PRO A 56 5.28 -11.01 5.46
C PRO A 56 5.91 -10.17 6.57
N LYS A 57 7.25 -10.14 6.64
CA LYS A 57 8.01 -9.32 7.60
C LYS A 57 7.63 -7.83 7.55
N ARG A 58 7.48 -7.27 6.35
CA ARG A 58 7.12 -5.85 6.19
C ARG A 58 5.66 -5.58 6.52
N VAL A 59 4.77 -6.49 6.15
CA VAL A 59 3.36 -6.43 6.54
C VAL A 59 3.26 -6.36 8.07
N ASP A 60 3.89 -7.31 8.76
CA ASP A 60 3.84 -7.37 10.22
C ASP A 60 4.40 -6.08 10.84
N ALA A 61 5.54 -5.59 10.33
CA ALA A 61 6.14 -4.34 10.79
C ALA A 61 5.25 -3.11 10.56
N LEU A 62 4.56 -3.02 9.41
CA LEU A 62 3.60 -1.95 9.13
C LEU A 62 2.38 -1.99 10.05
N MET A 63 1.90 -3.19 10.37
CA MET A 63 0.77 -3.37 11.31
C MET A 63 1.16 -2.96 12.72
N VAL A 64 2.36 -3.34 13.17
CA VAL A 64 2.94 -2.89 14.45
C VAL A 64 3.15 -1.38 14.47
N ALA A 65 3.63 -0.80 13.37
CA ALA A 65 3.86 0.64 13.26
C ALA A 65 2.58 1.46 13.35
N GLY A 66 1.41 0.88 13.04
CA GLY A 66 0.11 1.54 13.21
C GLY A 66 -0.36 2.36 12.01
N VAL A 67 -0.18 1.84 10.79
CA VAL A 67 -0.79 2.42 9.59
C VAL A 67 -2.30 2.21 9.56
N ASP A 68 -3.07 3.24 9.15
CA ASP A 68 -4.53 3.19 9.13
C ASP A 68 -5.09 2.73 7.79
N THR A 69 -4.47 3.12 6.67
CA THR A 69 -4.93 2.73 5.34
C THR A 69 -3.77 2.55 4.38
N ILE A 70 -3.74 1.39 3.73
CA ILE A 70 -2.84 1.09 2.61
C ILE A 70 -3.67 1.10 1.33
N ARG A 71 -3.31 1.98 0.41
CA ARG A 71 -3.89 2.04 -0.93
C ARG A 71 -2.94 1.34 -1.90
N ILE A 72 -3.41 0.32 -2.58
CA ILE A 72 -2.61 -0.45 -3.52
C ILE A 72 -3.05 -0.10 -4.92
N SER A 73 -2.13 0.40 -5.73
CA SER A 73 -2.34 0.64 -7.15
C SER A 73 -1.75 -0.53 -7.93
N LEU A 74 -2.59 -1.40 -8.46
CA LEU A 74 -2.17 -2.51 -9.32
C LEU A 74 -1.93 -2.00 -10.75
N GLN A 75 -0.90 -2.52 -11.41
CA GLN A 75 -0.58 -2.19 -12.80
C GLN A 75 -1.00 -3.28 -13.80
N GLY A 76 -1.46 -4.43 -13.31
CA GLY A 76 -1.93 -5.54 -14.14
C GLY A 76 -2.49 -6.68 -13.29
N LEU A 77 -3.11 -7.66 -13.96
CA LEU A 77 -3.64 -8.90 -13.33
C LEU A 77 -2.81 -10.15 -13.69
N SER A 78 -1.63 -9.99 -14.30
CA SER A 78 -0.73 -11.10 -14.65
C SER A 78 0.70 -10.58 -14.82
N ALA A 79 1.70 -11.48 -14.85
CA ALA A 79 3.10 -11.10 -15.04
C ALA A 79 3.32 -10.40 -16.40
N GLU A 80 2.65 -10.88 -17.45
CA GLU A 80 2.73 -10.36 -18.81
C GLU A 80 2.26 -8.91 -18.87
N MET A 81 1.14 -8.58 -18.20
CA MET A 81 0.66 -7.20 -18.15
C MET A 81 1.61 -6.26 -17.43
N TYR A 82 2.29 -6.71 -16.37
CA TYR A 82 3.31 -5.89 -15.71
C TYR A 82 4.54 -5.68 -16.62
N ASP A 83 4.89 -6.66 -17.44
CA ASP A 83 5.97 -6.53 -18.43
C ASP A 83 5.56 -5.57 -19.56
N GLU A 84 4.35 -5.69 -20.10
CA GLU A 84 3.83 -4.81 -21.16
C GLU A 84 3.63 -3.36 -20.69
N MET A 85 3.03 -3.17 -19.51
CA MET A 85 2.68 -1.85 -19.00
C MET A 85 3.83 -1.13 -18.31
N CYS A 86 4.75 -1.87 -17.70
CA CYS A 86 5.81 -1.30 -16.86
C CYS A 86 7.23 -1.75 -17.23
N GLY A 87 7.40 -2.72 -18.13
CA GLY A 87 8.70 -3.29 -18.46
C GLY A 87 9.33 -4.06 -17.31
N VAL A 88 8.52 -4.59 -16.38
CA VAL A 88 8.99 -5.27 -15.18
C VAL A 88 8.54 -6.72 -15.17
N ASN A 89 9.50 -7.64 -15.16
CA ASN A 89 9.24 -9.04 -14.88
C ASN A 89 8.93 -9.24 -13.40
N VAL A 90 7.65 -9.42 -13.07
CA VAL A 90 7.19 -9.67 -11.71
C VAL A 90 6.95 -11.16 -11.48
N ARG A 91 7.38 -11.65 -10.31
CA ARG A 91 6.98 -12.98 -9.82
C ARG A 91 5.55 -12.89 -9.31
N PHE A 92 4.60 -12.95 -10.24
CA PHE A 92 3.20 -12.60 -9.98
C PHE A 92 2.54 -13.45 -8.88
N GLU A 93 2.80 -14.76 -8.83
CA GLU A 93 2.28 -15.62 -7.75
C GLU A 93 2.79 -15.20 -6.37
N LYS A 94 4.08 -14.88 -6.25
CA LYS A 94 4.66 -14.39 -4.99
C LYS A 94 4.05 -13.04 -4.59
N PHE A 95 3.85 -12.16 -5.56
CA PHE A 95 3.20 -10.88 -5.34
C PHE A 95 1.77 -11.06 -4.81
N LEU A 96 0.95 -11.90 -5.45
CA LEU A 96 -0.39 -12.23 -4.98
C LEU A 96 -0.38 -12.83 -3.57
N ASN A 97 0.51 -13.79 -3.29
CA ASN A 97 0.63 -14.39 -1.97
C ASN A 97 0.95 -13.35 -0.88
N ASN A 98 1.81 -12.37 -1.18
CA ASN A 98 2.12 -11.29 -0.25
C ASN A 98 0.93 -10.34 -0.04
N LEU A 99 0.10 -10.11 -1.07
CA LEU A 99 -1.13 -9.34 -0.94
C LEU A 99 -2.19 -10.08 -0.12
N CYS A 100 -2.34 -11.39 -0.31
CA CYS A 100 -3.19 -12.23 0.54
C CYS A 100 -2.73 -12.18 1.99
N TYR A 101 -1.43 -12.35 2.24
CA TYR A 101 -0.87 -12.25 3.59
C TYR A 101 -1.15 -10.89 4.22
N LEU A 102 -0.93 -9.79 3.47
CA LEU A 102 -1.28 -8.44 3.91
C LEU A 102 -2.75 -8.34 4.31
N TYR A 103 -3.64 -8.87 3.47
CA TYR A 103 -5.05 -8.79 3.73
C TYR A 103 -5.42 -9.58 4.98
N GLU A 104 -4.99 -10.83 5.11
CA GLU A 104 -5.25 -11.69 6.28
C GLU A 104 -4.74 -11.06 7.59
N HIS A 105 -3.60 -10.38 7.57
CA HIS A 105 -2.95 -9.81 8.75
C HIS A 105 -3.25 -8.31 8.96
N ARG A 106 -4.14 -7.71 8.15
CA ARG A 106 -4.41 -6.26 8.19
C ARG A 106 -4.95 -5.75 9.52
N GLY A 107 -5.53 -6.62 10.35
CA GLY A 107 -6.20 -6.23 11.59
C GLY A 107 -7.23 -5.12 11.34
N LYS A 108 -7.00 -3.93 11.90
CA LYS A 108 -7.86 -2.74 11.72
C LYS A 108 -7.46 -1.86 10.54
N CYS A 109 -6.30 -2.08 9.93
CA CYS A 109 -5.84 -1.34 8.77
C CYS A 109 -6.78 -1.58 7.58
N LYS A 110 -7.17 -0.50 6.90
CA LYS A 110 -7.99 -0.59 5.70
C LYS A 110 -7.12 -0.82 4.48
N ILE A 111 -7.40 -1.88 3.73
CA ILE A 111 -6.78 -2.12 2.44
C ILE A 111 -7.73 -1.64 1.35
N ARG A 112 -7.22 -0.84 0.41
CA ARG A 112 -7.98 -0.37 -0.75
C ARG A 112 -7.17 -0.65 -2.00
N MET A 113 -7.67 -1.49 -2.89
CA MET A 113 -7.01 -1.77 -4.16
C MET A 113 -7.68 -0.96 -5.27
N LYS A 114 -6.86 -0.41 -6.17
CA LYS A 114 -7.28 0.23 -7.42
C LYS A 114 -6.46 -0.38 -8.55
N ILE A 115 -7.08 -0.60 -9.69
CA ILE A 115 -6.41 -0.93 -10.95
C ILE A 115 -6.77 0.15 -11.97
N ALA A 116 -5.84 0.49 -12.85
CA ALA A 116 -6.14 1.43 -13.92
C ALA A 116 -7.00 0.75 -14.98
N ASP A 117 -8.03 1.44 -15.50
CA ASP A 117 -8.95 0.89 -16.51
C ASP A 117 -8.20 0.40 -17.76
N VAL A 118 -7.08 1.04 -18.11
CA VAL A 118 -6.22 0.61 -19.22
C VAL A 118 -5.68 -0.81 -19.03
N ALA A 119 -5.42 -1.23 -17.80
CA ALA A 119 -4.99 -2.58 -17.48
C ALA A 119 -6.14 -3.60 -17.53
N LEU A 120 -7.39 -3.16 -17.71
CA LEU A 120 -8.56 -4.03 -17.84
C LEU A 120 -9.09 -4.13 -19.28
N LYS A 121 -8.76 -3.16 -20.16
CA LYS A 121 -9.36 -3.04 -21.51
C LYS A 121 -9.15 -4.26 -22.40
N ASP A 122 -8.00 -4.92 -22.29
CA ASP A 122 -7.64 -6.06 -23.13
C ASP A 122 -7.92 -7.41 -22.44
N ILE A 123 -8.54 -7.39 -21.25
CA ILE A 123 -8.90 -8.60 -20.50
C ILE A 123 -10.39 -8.90 -20.72
N PRO A 124 -10.76 -10.06 -21.29
CA PRO A 124 -12.15 -10.53 -21.28
C PRO A 124 -12.66 -10.60 -19.83
N ASP A 125 -13.76 -9.90 -19.55
CA ASP A 125 -14.34 -9.78 -18.19
C ASP A 125 -13.33 -9.22 -17.14
N GLY A 126 -12.43 -8.31 -17.54
CA GLY A 126 -11.41 -7.72 -16.67
C GLY A 126 -11.96 -7.16 -15.35
N GLU A 127 -13.11 -6.48 -15.39
CA GLU A 127 -13.80 -5.96 -14.20
C GLU A 127 -14.21 -7.08 -13.24
N LYS A 128 -14.85 -8.15 -13.72
CA LYS A 128 -15.23 -9.31 -12.88
C LYS A 128 -14.03 -10.03 -12.28
N ARG A 129 -12.92 -10.11 -13.02
CA ARG A 129 -11.66 -10.67 -12.51
C ARG A 129 -11.08 -9.82 -11.38
N PHE A 130 -11.11 -8.50 -11.53
CA PHE A 130 -10.69 -7.59 -10.48
C PHE A 130 -11.62 -7.66 -9.25
N GLU A 131 -12.94 -7.73 -9.45
CA GLU A 131 -13.92 -7.93 -8.36
C GLU A 131 -13.64 -9.21 -7.58
N LYS A 132 -13.35 -10.31 -8.27
CA LYS A 132 -12.95 -11.57 -7.61
C LYS A 132 -11.64 -11.43 -6.81
N CYS A 133 -10.70 -10.57 -7.25
CA CYS A 133 -9.51 -10.23 -6.48
C CYS A 133 -9.81 -9.30 -5.29
N LEU A 134 -10.93 -8.60 -5.28
CA LEU A 134 -11.41 -7.80 -4.14
C LEU A 134 -12.22 -8.61 -3.14
N GLU A 135 -12.74 -9.77 -3.53
CA GLU A 135 -13.46 -10.74 -2.67
C GLU A 135 -12.52 -11.56 -1.76
N ILE A 136 -11.20 -11.34 -1.86
CA ILE A 136 -10.20 -11.88 -0.93
C ILE A 136 -10.44 -11.30 0.48
#